data_AF-A0A2V8XKN2-F1
#
_entry.id   AF-A0A2V8XKN2-F1
#
_cell.length_a   1.000
_cell.length_b   1.000
_cell.length_c   1.000
_cell.angle_alpha   90.00
_cell.angle_beta   90.00
_cell.angle_gamma   90.00
#
_symmetry.space_group_name_H-M   'P 1'
#
loop_
_entity.id
_entity.type
_entity.pdbx_description
1 polymer ?
#
loop_
_entity_poly.entity_id
_entity_poly.type
_entity_poly.pdbx_seq_one_letter_code
_entity_poly.pdbx_strand_id
1 'polypeptide(L)'
;ESGSEESISVTAAGRVQCTLDAFKRAFDKHRLEDGWERVIGLVVQPGVEFGESNVFDYDRHKTKALSVALPASPQLVYEAHSTDYQLALSLKQMVEDHFAILKVGPELTFAFREAVFALSAIEHEMLQGKAARVSNVRETLDTAMLRNPSYWRDYYHGDENQLRVSRSYSYSDRCRYYWHEPEVNAEIELLIENLTAFSPVLTLVSQYLPLEYEAIRAGTLHASPSEMIRHHIRAVLHKYATACGETL
;
A
#
# COMPACT_ATOMS: atom_id res chain seq x y z
N GLU A 1 4.53 -9.88 25.51
CA GLU A 1 5.34 -10.69 24.60
C GLU A 1 4.60 -10.74 23.28
N SER A 2 5.06 -9.97 22.30
CA SER A 2 4.51 -9.91 20.95
C SER A 2 4.71 -11.27 20.27
N GLY A 3 3.67 -11.75 19.58
CA GLY A 3 3.75 -12.96 18.78
C GLY A 3 5.01 -12.95 17.93
N SER A 4 5.76 -14.05 17.98
CA SER A 4 6.93 -14.26 17.14
C SER A 4 6.60 -13.93 15.70
N GLU A 5 7.18 -12.84 15.18
CA GLU A 5 7.19 -12.56 13.75
C GLU A 5 7.86 -13.75 13.06
N GLU A 6 7.02 -14.61 12.47
CA GLU A 6 7.45 -15.78 11.72
C GLU A 6 8.46 -15.33 10.66
N SER A 7 9.64 -15.95 10.66
CA SER A 7 10.62 -15.71 9.61
C SER A 7 10.00 -16.07 8.25
N ILE A 8 9.86 -15.10 7.36
CA ILE A 8 9.32 -15.35 6.02
C ILE A 8 10.32 -16.20 5.24
N SER A 9 9.85 -17.35 4.77
CA SER A 9 10.67 -18.27 3.99
C SER A 9 10.49 -18.02 2.50
N VAL A 10 11.62 -17.83 1.80
CA VAL A 10 11.63 -17.73 0.34
C VAL A 10 11.16 -19.06 -0.26
N THR A 11 10.33 -19.00 -1.30
CA THR A 11 9.90 -20.20 -2.02
C THR A 11 11.11 -20.97 -2.55
N ALA A 12 11.22 -22.25 -2.19
CA ALA A 12 12.32 -23.08 -2.65
C ALA A 12 12.25 -23.28 -4.18
N ALA A 13 13.38 -23.07 -4.88
CA ALA A 13 13.49 -23.21 -6.34
C ALA A 13 12.92 -24.54 -6.87
N GLY A 14 13.17 -25.65 -6.19
CA GLY A 14 12.63 -26.96 -6.60
C GLY A 14 11.10 -27.03 -6.61
N ARG A 15 10.41 -26.20 -5.81
CA ARG A 15 8.95 -26.12 -5.79
C ARG A 15 8.39 -25.43 -7.04
N VAL A 16 9.16 -24.56 -7.68
CA VAL A 16 8.74 -23.86 -8.91
C VAL A 16 8.47 -24.87 -10.02
N GLN A 17 9.45 -25.71 -10.34
CA GLN A 17 9.30 -26.71 -11.41
C GLN A 17 8.19 -27.73 -11.07
N CYS A 18 8.14 -28.20 -9.81
CA CYS A 18 7.08 -29.11 -9.38
C CYS A 18 5.68 -28.52 -9.59
N THR A 19 5.49 -27.23 -9.30
CA THR A 19 4.22 -26.53 -9.50
C THR A 19 3.90 -26.40 -10.98
N LEU A 20 4.85 -25.94 -11.80
CA LEU A 20 4.66 -25.80 -13.25
C LEU A 20 4.29 -27.14 -13.90
N ASP A 21 5.00 -28.22 -13.57
CA ASP A 21 4.72 -29.57 -14.10
C ASP A 21 3.34 -30.08 -13.68
N ALA A 22 2.93 -29.80 -12.43
CA ALA A 22 1.62 -30.20 -11.94
C ALA A 22 0.49 -29.49 -12.68
N PHE A 23 0.61 -28.17 -12.89
CA PHE A 23 -0.36 -27.41 -13.66
C PHE A 23 -0.35 -27.80 -15.13
N LYS A 24 0.82 -27.99 -15.77
CA LYS A 24 0.90 -28.47 -17.15
C LYS A 24 0.15 -29.78 -17.35
N ARG A 25 0.40 -30.77 -16.47
CA ARG A 25 -0.31 -32.07 -16.50
C ARG A 25 -1.82 -31.92 -16.33
N ALA A 26 -2.26 -31.00 -15.47
CA ALA A 26 -3.69 -30.73 -15.28
C ALA A 26 -4.31 -30.10 -16.54
N PHE A 27 -3.65 -29.13 -17.15
CA PHE A 27 -4.10 -28.50 -18.40
C PHE A 27 -4.21 -29.53 -19.53
N ASP A 28 -3.18 -30.37 -19.70
CA ASP A 28 -3.15 -31.43 -20.73
C ASP A 28 -4.26 -32.46 -20.52
N LYS A 29 -4.50 -32.87 -19.26
CA LYS A 29 -5.59 -33.79 -18.91
C LYS A 29 -6.96 -33.24 -19.32
N HIS A 30 -7.13 -31.92 -19.28
CA HIS A 30 -8.36 -31.23 -19.65
C HIS A 30 -8.37 -30.72 -21.10
N ARG A 31 -7.34 -31.02 -21.90
CA ARG A 31 -7.17 -30.54 -23.29
C ARG A 31 -7.22 -29.01 -23.38
N LEU A 32 -6.48 -28.35 -22.49
CA LEU A 32 -6.37 -26.90 -22.38
C LEU A 32 -4.99 -26.40 -22.80
N GLU A 33 -4.36 -27.03 -23.79
CA GLU A 33 -3.00 -26.72 -24.24
C GLU A 33 -2.86 -25.23 -24.65
N ASP A 34 -3.82 -24.71 -25.40
CA ASP A 34 -3.87 -23.28 -25.76
C ASP A 34 -4.00 -22.36 -24.54
N GLY A 35 -4.59 -22.85 -23.45
CA GLY A 35 -4.66 -22.15 -22.16
C GLY A 35 -3.30 -22.10 -21.47
N TRP A 36 -2.52 -23.17 -21.57
CA TRP A 36 -1.20 -23.26 -20.98
C TRP A 36 -0.22 -22.27 -21.61
N GLU A 37 -0.27 -22.11 -22.94
CA GLU A 37 0.57 -21.14 -23.67
C GLU A 37 0.30 -19.66 -23.27
N ARG A 38 -0.78 -19.41 -22.52
CA ARG A 38 -1.14 -18.07 -21.99
C ARG A 38 -0.76 -17.88 -20.52
N VAL A 39 -0.10 -18.86 -19.90
CA VAL A 39 0.40 -18.74 -18.52
C VAL A 39 1.66 -17.88 -18.52
N ILE A 40 1.56 -16.66 -18.01
CA ILE A 40 2.66 -15.68 -18.01
C ILE A 40 3.33 -15.48 -16.64
N GLY A 41 2.73 -15.99 -15.57
CA GLY A 41 3.15 -15.68 -14.21
C GLY A 41 3.02 -16.87 -13.27
N LEU A 42 3.98 -16.98 -12.34
CA LEU A 42 3.86 -17.86 -11.18
C LEU A 42 3.98 -17.04 -9.89
N VAL A 43 3.00 -17.17 -9.00
CA VAL A 43 3.07 -16.56 -7.68
C VAL A 43 4.07 -17.32 -6.82
N VAL A 44 5.02 -16.60 -6.22
CA VAL A 44 6.02 -17.12 -5.28
C VAL A 44 6.21 -16.12 -4.13
N GLN A 45 6.77 -16.59 -3.02
CA GLN A 45 7.18 -15.75 -1.88
C GLN A 45 8.67 -15.38 -2.02
N PRO A 46 9.03 -14.13 -2.39
CA PRO A 46 10.43 -13.68 -2.50
C PRO A 46 11.08 -13.30 -1.16
N GLY A 47 10.40 -13.50 -0.03
CA GLY A 47 10.90 -13.08 1.28
C GLY A 47 10.51 -11.64 1.64
N VAL A 48 9.48 -11.10 1.00
CA VAL A 48 8.92 -9.76 1.32
C VAL A 48 7.56 -9.92 1.98
N GLU A 49 7.30 -9.09 2.98
CA GLU A 49 6.02 -8.97 3.68
C GLU A 49 6.07 -7.69 4.53
N PHE A 50 4.99 -7.39 5.23
CA PHE A 50 4.91 -6.36 6.25
C PHE A 50 3.92 -6.79 7.33
N GLY A 51 4.20 -6.44 8.58
CA GLY A 51 3.31 -6.69 9.72
C GLY A 51 2.54 -5.43 10.12
N GLU A 52 2.34 -5.24 11.43
CA GLU A 52 1.68 -4.03 11.92
C GLU A 52 2.59 -2.79 11.89
N SER A 53 3.87 -2.98 12.22
CA SER A 53 4.83 -1.89 12.44
C SER A 53 6.22 -2.14 11.85
N ASN A 54 6.36 -3.24 11.11
CA ASN A 54 7.61 -3.72 10.54
C ASN A 54 7.43 -4.08 9.06
N VAL A 55 8.50 -3.94 8.29
CA VAL A 55 8.58 -4.34 6.88
C VAL A 55 9.73 -5.33 6.76
N PHE A 56 9.49 -6.43 6.06
CA PHE A 56 10.53 -7.41 5.74
C PHE A 56 11.08 -7.08 4.36
N ASP A 57 12.23 -6.42 4.35
CA ASP A 57 12.87 -5.96 3.13
C ASP A 57 13.34 -7.12 2.24
N TYR A 58 13.22 -6.90 0.93
CA TYR A 58 13.75 -7.79 -0.08
C TYR A 58 15.26 -7.99 0.07
N ASP A 59 15.67 -9.26 0.08
CA ASP A 59 17.08 -9.66 0.08
C ASP A 59 17.39 -10.48 -1.17
N ARG A 60 18.01 -9.83 -2.16
CA ARG A 60 18.46 -10.43 -3.43
C ARG A 60 19.35 -11.66 -3.21
N HIS A 61 20.14 -11.73 -2.14
CA HIS A 61 20.98 -12.90 -1.89
C HIS A 61 20.17 -14.15 -1.55
N LYS A 62 19.06 -14.00 -0.82
CA LYS A 62 18.16 -15.12 -0.46
C LYS A 62 17.36 -15.64 -1.65
N THR A 63 17.10 -14.81 -2.65
CA THR A 63 16.27 -15.15 -3.82
C THR A 63 17.08 -15.57 -5.04
N LYS A 64 18.41 -15.55 -4.99
CA LYS A 64 19.28 -15.96 -6.11
C LYS A 64 18.92 -17.31 -6.71
N ALA A 65 18.66 -18.32 -5.87
CA ALA A 65 18.28 -19.66 -6.33
C ALA A 65 16.92 -19.67 -7.05
N LEU A 66 16.01 -18.79 -6.65
CA LEU A 66 14.69 -18.65 -7.24
C LEU A 66 14.78 -17.89 -8.58
N SER A 67 15.55 -16.81 -8.64
CA SER A 67 15.78 -16.04 -9.87
C SER A 67 16.34 -16.91 -11.01
N VAL A 68 17.27 -17.82 -10.72
CA VAL A 68 17.83 -18.75 -11.73
C VAL A 68 16.93 -19.95 -12.05
N ALA A 69 15.85 -20.16 -11.29
CA ALA A 69 14.98 -21.33 -11.45
C ALA A 69 13.98 -21.17 -12.60
N LEU A 70 13.68 -19.94 -13.02
CA LEU A 70 12.92 -19.73 -14.24
C LEU A 70 13.80 -20.10 -15.45
N PRO A 71 13.27 -20.88 -16.41
CA PRO A 71 13.96 -21.04 -17.68
C PRO A 71 14.13 -19.66 -18.31
N ALA A 72 15.19 -19.48 -19.09
CA ALA A 72 15.40 -18.27 -19.91
C ALA A 72 14.37 -18.22 -21.05
N SER A 73 13.10 -18.05 -20.70
CA SER A 73 11.98 -17.81 -21.59
C SER A 73 11.35 -16.48 -21.16
N PRO A 74 11.23 -15.50 -22.07
CA PRO A 74 10.67 -14.19 -21.73
C PRO A 74 9.17 -14.24 -21.41
N GLN A 75 8.50 -15.40 -21.56
CA GLN A 75 7.06 -15.52 -21.39
C GLN A 75 6.61 -15.75 -19.95
N LEU A 76 7.46 -16.31 -19.08
CA LEU A 76 7.10 -16.65 -17.70
C LEU A 76 7.93 -15.86 -16.70
N VAL A 77 7.26 -15.06 -15.87
CA VAL A 77 7.86 -14.26 -14.80
C VAL A 77 7.28 -14.64 -13.44
N TYR A 78 7.86 -14.12 -12.37
CA TYR A 78 7.24 -14.21 -11.04
C TYR A 78 6.27 -13.06 -10.79
N GLU A 79 5.16 -13.40 -10.14
CA GLU A 79 4.26 -12.45 -9.50
C GLU A 79 4.55 -12.44 -7.99
N ALA A 80 4.92 -11.28 -7.46
CA ALA A 80 5.16 -11.07 -6.04
C ALA A 80 3.97 -10.33 -5.40
N HIS A 81 3.48 -10.86 -4.28
CA HIS A 81 2.44 -10.24 -3.45
C HIS A 81 3.10 -9.53 -2.27
N SER A 82 2.34 -8.67 -1.59
CA SER A 82 2.80 -7.93 -0.41
C SER A 82 4.08 -7.12 -0.64
N THR A 83 4.26 -6.56 -1.84
CA THR A 83 5.45 -5.76 -2.17
C THR A 83 5.40 -4.34 -1.60
N ASP A 84 4.29 -4.00 -0.94
CA ASP A 84 4.03 -2.76 -0.23
C ASP A 84 5.19 -2.37 0.69
N TYR A 85 5.45 -1.06 0.78
CA TYR A 85 6.42 -0.40 1.65
C TYR A 85 7.90 -0.69 1.36
N GLN A 86 8.20 -1.54 0.38
CA GLN A 86 9.58 -1.79 -0.04
C GLN A 86 10.26 -0.52 -0.55
N LEU A 87 11.57 -0.45 -0.33
CA LEU A 87 12.40 0.63 -0.86
C LEU A 87 12.40 0.61 -2.40
N ALA A 88 12.54 1.79 -3.03
CA ALA A 88 12.59 1.88 -4.49
C ALA A 88 13.71 1.03 -5.11
N LEU A 89 14.86 0.94 -4.45
CA LEU A 89 15.96 0.06 -4.87
C LEU A 89 15.56 -1.42 -4.80
N SER A 90 14.87 -1.84 -3.74
CA SER A 90 14.39 -3.21 -3.55
C SER A 90 13.40 -3.59 -4.66
N LEU A 91 12.41 -2.73 -4.96
CA LEU A 91 11.47 -2.94 -6.05
C LEU A 91 12.18 -3.09 -7.40
N LYS A 92 13.21 -2.26 -7.67
CA LYS A 92 14.01 -2.37 -8.89
C LYS A 92 14.77 -3.70 -8.96
N GLN A 93 15.40 -4.12 -7.86
CA GLN A 93 16.10 -5.39 -7.79
C GLN A 93 15.16 -6.57 -8.00
N MET A 94 13.94 -6.51 -7.45
CA MET A 94 12.90 -7.52 -7.66
C MET A 94 12.58 -7.67 -9.16
N VAL A 95 12.37 -6.58 -9.89
CA VAL A 95 12.13 -6.63 -11.35
C VAL A 95 13.30 -7.25 -12.09
N GLU A 96 14.53 -6.81 -11.79
CA GLU A 96 15.76 -7.37 -12.36
C GLU A 96 15.92 -8.89 -12.06
N ASP A 97 15.40 -9.36 -10.94
CA ASP A 97 15.45 -10.77 -10.50
C ASP A 97 14.24 -11.61 -10.97
N HIS A 98 13.48 -11.09 -11.93
CA HIS A 98 12.30 -11.71 -12.58
C HIS A 98 10.99 -11.68 -11.80
N PHE A 99 10.91 -10.95 -10.69
CA PHE A 99 9.63 -10.58 -10.06
C PHE A 99 9.03 -9.39 -10.80
N ALA A 100 8.61 -9.61 -12.04
CA ALA A 100 8.19 -8.55 -12.96
C ALA A 100 6.74 -8.09 -12.75
N ILE A 101 5.93 -8.85 -12.02
CA ILE A 101 4.58 -8.44 -11.62
C ILE A 101 4.61 -8.17 -10.11
N LEU A 102 4.62 -6.89 -9.73
CA LEU A 102 4.65 -6.44 -8.34
C LEU A 102 3.25 -5.99 -7.92
N LYS A 103 2.65 -6.63 -6.92
CA LYS A 103 1.33 -6.26 -6.40
C LYS A 103 1.44 -5.34 -5.19
N VAL A 104 0.86 -4.16 -5.33
CA VAL A 104 0.69 -3.16 -4.28
C VAL A 104 -0.79 -2.91 -4.02
N GLY A 105 -1.16 -2.69 -2.76
CA GLY A 105 -2.54 -2.42 -2.37
C GLY A 105 -2.60 -1.60 -1.08
N PRO A 106 -2.34 -2.21 0.09
CA PRO A 106 -2.32 -1.50 1.37
C PRO A 106 -1.51 -0.21 1.39
N GLU A 107 -0.35 -0.14 0.75
CA GLU A 107 0.47 1.07 0.73
C GLU A 107 -0.24 2.25 0.03
N LEU A 108 -1.06 1.97 -0.99
CA LEU A 108 -1.82 3.02 -1.69
C LEU A 108 -2.90 3.62 -0.80
N THR A 109 -3.65 2.79 -0.07
CA THR A 109 -4.70 3.25 0.85
C THR A 109 -4.13 3.77 2.18
N PHE A 110 -2.95 3.32 2.58
CA PHE A 110 -2.17 3.89 3.67
C PHE A 110 -1.72 5.32 3.33
N ALA A 111 -1.17 5.56 2.13
CA ALA A 111 -0.82 6.89 1.66
C ALA A 111 -2.07 7.80 1.56
N PHE A 112 -3.21 7.28 1.11
CA PHE A 112 -4.48 8.01 1.15
C PHE A 112 -4.84 8.41 2.60
N ARG A 113 -4.75 7.48 3.55
CA ARG A 113 -5.03 7.74 4.98
C ARG A 113 -4.11 8.81 5.55
N GLU A 114 -2.80 8.74 5.26
CA GLU A 114 -1.82 9.74 5.70
C GLU A 114 -2.19 11.14 5.21
N ALA A 115 -2.51 11.27 3.92
CA ALA A 115 -2.93 12.55 3.34
C ALA A 115 -4.22 13.07 3.98
N VAL A 116 -5.24 12.22 4.16
CA VAL A 116 -6.50 12.60 4.81
C VAL A 116 -6.28 13.03 6.27
N PHE A 117 -5.47 12.30 7.02
CA PHE A 117 -5.19 12.63 8.43
C PHE A 117 -4.39 13.93 8.56
N ALA A 118 -3.43 14.15 7.67
CA ALA A 118 -2.66 15.39 7.60
C ALA A 118 -3.56 16.59 7.24
N LEU A 119 -4.45 16.43 6.25
CA LEU A 119 -5.40 17.47 5.88
C LEU A 119 -6.39 17.77 7.00
N SER A 120 -6.88 16.75 7.72
CA SER A 120 -7.72 16.95 8.90
C SER A 120 -7.01 17.74 10.01
N ALA A 121 -5.71 17.52 10.23
CA ALA A 121 -4.92 18.34 11.14
C ALA A 121 -4.79 19.80 10.66
N ILE A 122 -4.54 20.01 9.36
CA ILE A 122 -4.51 21.35 8.75
C ILE A 122 -5.85 22.06 8.92
N GLU A 123 -6.96 21.38 8.64
CA GLU A 123 -8.31 21.90 8.79
C GLU A 123 -8.57 22.36 10.23
N HIS A 124 -8.21 21.52 11.20
CA HIS A 124 -8.39 21.83 12.61
C HIS A 124 -7.67 23.13 13.01
N GLU A 125 -6.39 23.27 12.66
CA GLU A 125 -5.62 24.49 12.93
C GLU A 125 -6.20 25.72 12.22
N MET A 126 -6.68 25.56 10.99
CA MET A 126 -7.20 26.66 10.18
C MET A 126 -8.59 27.14 10.58
N LEU A 127 -9.41 26.24 11.11
CA LEU A 127 -10.80 26.52 11.48
C LEU A 127 -10.98 26.69 12.99
N GLN A 128 -9.93 26.49 13.79
CA GLN A 128 -9.98 26.75 15.22
C GLN A 128 -10.48 28.17 15.51
N GLY A 129 -11.53 28.26 16.33
CA GLY A 129 -12.16 29.53 16.70
C GLY A 129 -13.09 30.15 15.64
N LYS A 130 -13.31 29.49 14.50
CA LYS A 130 -14.30 29.89 13.50
C LYS A 130 -15.65 29.25 13.79
N ALA A 131 -16.71 29.83 13.21
CA ALA A 131 -18.06 29.26 13.29
C ALA A 131 -18.28 28.05 12.35
N ALA A 132 -17.33 27.79 11.44
CA ALA A 132 -17.39 26.65 10.54
C ALA A 132 -17.17 25.35 11.32
N ARG A 133 -17.92 24.31 10.96
CA ARG A 133 -17.75 22.96 11.51
C ARG A 133 -16.51 22.32 10.88
N VAL A 134 -15.62 21.74 11.69
CA VAL A 134 -14.51 20.89 11.25
C VAL A 134 -14.99 19.48 10.93
N SER A 135 -14.34 18.80 9.98
CA SER A 135 -14.50 17.37 9.79
C SER A 135 -13.93 16.60 10.99
N ASN A 136 -14.62 15.55 11.40
CA ASN A 136 -14.12 14.61 12.42
C ASN A 136 -13.76 13.27 11.77
N VAL A 137 -13.13 13.30 10.59
CA VAL A 137 -12.91 12.10 9.78
C VAL A 137 -12.14 11.02 10.53
N ARG A 138 -11.19 11.41 11.40
CA ARG A 138 -10.37 10.49 12.18
C ARG A 138 -11.20 9.77 13.23
N GLU A 139 -12.00 10.51 13.97
CA GLU A 139 -12.88 10.02 15.03
C GLU A 139 -14.02 9.16 14.45
N THR A 140 -14.60 9.59 13.33
CA THR A 140 -15.66 8.86 12.63
C THR A 140 -15.12 7.55 12.07
N LEU A 141 -13.91 7.55 11.50
CA LEU A 141 -13.24 6.31 11.06
C LEU A 141 -13.00 5.36 12.23
N ASP A 142 -12.43 5.83 13.36
CA ASP A 142 -12.20 4.98 14.53
C ASP A 142 -13.52 4.42 15.09
N THR A 143 -14.57 5.24 15.13
CA THR A 143 -15.91 4.84 15.55
C THR A 143 -16.49 3.76 14.63
N ALA A 144 -16.36 3.90 13.31
CA ALA A 144 -16.80 2.88 12.35
C ALA A 144 -16.04 1.56 12.53
N MET A 145 -14.72 1.63 12.76
CA MET A 145 -13.89 0.47 13.05
C MET A 145 -14.27 -0.22 14.36
N LEU A 146 -14.58 0.54 15.41
CA LEU A 146 -15.04 -0.02 16.69
C LEU A 146 -16.43 -0.65 16.58
N ARG A 147 -17.33 -0.04 15.79
CA ARG A 147 -18.69 -0.54 15.54
C ARG A 147 -18.69 -1.89 14.82
N ASN A 148 -17.85 -2.05 13.80
CA ASN A 148 -17.69 -3.31 13.07
C ASN A 148 -16.23 -3.78 13.11
N PRO A 149 -15.79 -4.53 14.11
CA PRO A 149 -14.39 -4.90 14.26
C PRO A 149 -13.94 -6.10 13.39
N SER A 150 -14.84 -6.67 12.57
CA SER A 150 -14.58 -7.91 11.81
C SER A 150 -13.40 -7.80 10.83
N TYR A 151 -13.11 -6.61 10.31
CA TYR A 151 -12.01 -6.44 9.37
C TYR A 151 -10.64 -6.27 10.05
N TRP A 152 -10.53 -6.06 11.36
CA TRP A 152 -9.24 -5.80 12.01
C TRP A 152 -8.96 -6.62 13.27
N ARG A 153 -9.99 -7.17 13.94
CA ARG A 153 -9.84 -7.84 15.25
C ARG A 153 -8.86 -9.01 15.23
N ASP A 154 -8.77 -9.75 14.14
CA ASP A 154 -7.86 -10.90 14.00
C ASP A 154 -6.42 -10.47 13.65
N TYR A 155 -6.21 -9.18 13.34
CA TYR A 155 -4.92 -8.64 12.88
C TYR A 155 -4.22 -7.80 13.95
N TYR A 156 -4.99 -7.15 14.83
CA TYR A 156 -4.44 -6.25 15.85
C TYR A 156 -4.64 -6.84 17.24
N HIS A 157 -3.57 -6.80 18.04
CA HIS A 157 -3.57 -7.34 19.38
C HIS A 157 -2.98 -6.36 20.39
N GLY A 158 -3.32 -6.54 21.67
CA GLY A 158 -2.81 -5.72 22.77
C GLY A 158 -3.91 -5.04 23.57
N ASP A 159 -3.51 -4.07 24.38
CA ASP A 159 -4.42 -3.24 25.15
C ASP A 159 -5.19 -2.21 24.28
N GLU A 160 -6.16 -1.52 24.87
CA GLU A 160 -7.00 -0.57 24.16
C GLU A 160 -6.22 0.55 23.46
N ASN A 161 -5.13 1.02 24.07
CA ASN A 161 -4.30 2.06 23.49
C ASN A 161 -3.47 1.53 22.32
N GLN A 162 -2.91 0.32 22.44
CA GLN A 162 -2.23 -0.36 21.34
C GLN A 162 -3.18 -0.59 20.16
N LEU A 163 -4.39 -1.10 20.42
CA LEU A 163 -5.41 -1.29 19.39
C LEU A 163 -5.80 0.02 18.71
N ARG A 164 -5.96 1.12 19.48
CA ARG A 164 -6.24 2.46 18.92
C ARG A 164 -5.14 2.93 17.99
N VAL A 165 -3.88 2.73 18.37
CA VAL A 165 -2.71 3.04 17.53
C VAL A 165 -2.72 2.17 16.27
N SER A 166 -2.91 0.85 16.37
CA SER A 166 -2.94 -0.05 15.22
C SER A 166 -4.06 0.29 14.23
N ARG A 167 -5.26 0.63 14.71
CA ARG A 167 -6.36 1.08 13.84
C ARG A 167 -6.03 2.33 13.04
N SER A 168 -5.22 3.22 13.60
CA SER A 168 -4.85 4.50 12.98
C SER A 168 -3.60 4.43 12.10
N TYR A 169 -2.64 3.57 12.43
CA TYR A 169 -1.27 3.70 11.90
C TYR A 169 -0.62 2.41 11.42
N SER A 170 -1.24 1.24 11.61
CA SER A 170 -0.65 -0.05 11.20
C SER A 170 -0.45 -0.15 9.68
N TYR A 171 0.67 -0.74 9.25
CA TYR A 171 0.97 -1.05 7.85
C TYR A 171 0.02 -2.07 7.23
N SER A 172 -0.65 -2.88 8.05
CA SER A 172 -1.71 -3.78 7.58
C SER A 172 -2.90 -3.03 6.99
N ASP A 173 -3.04 -1.73 7.28
CA ASP A 173 -4.01 -0.80 6.73
C ASP A 173 -5.45 -1.30 6.73
N ARG A 174 -5.87 -1.94 7.83
CA ARG A 174 -7.23 -2.53 7.92
C ARG A 174 -8.32 -1.46 7.92
N CYS A 175 -7.97 -0.18 8.12
CA CYS A 175 -8.91 0.93 8.00
C CYS A 175 -9.45 1.11 6.57
N ARG A 176 -8.76 0.58 5.54
CA ARG A 176 -9.21 0.69 4.14
C ARG A 176 -10.59 0.12 3.86
N TYR A 177 -11.03 -0.84 4.69
CA TYR A 177 -12.35 -1.46 4.58
C TYR A 177 -13.48 -0.55 5.06
N TYR A 178 -13.20 0.63 5.62
CA TYR A 178 -14.21 1.51 6.22
C TYR A 178 -14.37 2.85 5.48
N TRP A 179 -13.52 3.16 4.50
CA TRP A 179 -13.62 4.42 3.74
C TRP A 179 -14.91 4.58 2.94
N HIS A 180 -15.57 3.47 2.63
CA HIS A 180 -16.83 3.44 1.90
C HIS A 180 -18.07 3.61 2.81
N GLU A 181 -17.89 3.60 4.13
CA GLU A 181 -19.00 3.81 5.07
C GLU A 181 -19.55 5.23 4.88
N PRO A 182 -20.88 5.41 4.73
CA PRO A 182 -21.46 6.71 4.39
C PRO A 182 -21.07 7.85 5.33
N GLU A 183 -21.00 7.60 6.63
CA GLU A 183 -20.58 8.62 7.59
C GLU A 183 -19.10 9.00 7.49
N VAL A 184 -18.23 8.04 7.16
CA VAL A 184 -16.79 8.34 6.96
C VAL A 184 -16.62 9.15 5.69
N ASN A 185 -17.33 8.77 4.62
CA ASN A 185 -17.32 9.47 3.36
C ASN A 185 -17.82 10.92 3.49
N ALA A 186 -18.91 11.14 4.25
CA ALA A 186 -19.44 12.48 4.52
C ALA A 186 -18.44 13.39 5.25
N GLU A 187 -17.64 12.87 6.19
CA GLU A 187 -16.59 13.67 6.83
C GLU A 187 -15.42 13.98 5.87
N ILE A 188 -15.08 13.08 4.94
CA ILE A 188 -14.09 13.34 3.89
C ILE A 188 -14.56 14.43 2.94
N GLU A 189 -15.84 14.39 2.53
CA GLU A 189 -16.44 15.42 1.68
C GLU A 189 -16.41 16.78 2.38
N LEU A 190 -16.83 16.84 3.64
CA LEU A 190 -16.76 18.06 4.45
C LEU A 190 -15.33 18.58 4.59
N LEU A 191 -14.34 17.70 4.83
CA LEU A 191 -12.93 18.07 4.89
C LEU A 191 -12.46 18.74 3.60
N ILE A 192 -12.79 18.15 2.46
CA ILE A 192 -12.43 18.68 1.13
C ILE A 192 -13.13 20.01 0.88
N GLU A 193 -14.43 20.12 1.19
CA GLU A 193 -15.20 21.36 1.05
C GLU A 193 -14.59 22.50 1.89
N ASN A 194 -14.32 22.24 3.16
CA ASN A 194 -13.75 23.20 4.08
C ASN A 194 -12.39 23.72 3.61
N LEU A 195 -11.48 22.82 3.24
CA LEU A 195 -10.15 23.22 2.78
C LEU A 195 -10.16 23.78 1.34
N THR A 196 -11.20 23.53 0.56
CA THR A 196 -11.40 24.21 -0.72
C THR A 196 -11.87 25.65 -0.50
N ALA A 197 -12.80 25.87 0.43
CA ALA A 197 -13.30 27.20 0.78
C ALA A 197 -12.26 28.05 1.52
N PHE A 198 -11.43 27.42 2.36
CA PHE A 198 -10.34 28.04 3.10
C PHE A 198 -9.02 27.41 2.64
N SER A 199 -8.48 27.89 1.52
CA SER A 199 -7.28 27.33 0.90
C SER A 199 -6.14 27.10 1.91
N PRO A 200 -5.52 25.90 1.95
CA PRO A 200 -4.53 25.55 2.96
C PRO A 200 -3.35 26.52 3.03
N VAL A 201 -3.01 26.96 4.24
CA VAL A 201 -1.84 27.83 4.46
C VAL A 201 -0.57 27.02 4.24
N LEU A 202 0.34 27.48 3.38
CA LEU A 202 1.52 26.72 2.97
C LEU A 202 2.46 26.32 4.11
N THR A 203 2.51 27.07 5.21
CA THR A 203 3.31 26.69 6.39
C THR A 203 2.75 25.46 7.08
N LEU A 204 1.42 25.29 7.10
CA LEU A 204 0.77 24.07 7.61
C LEU A 204 0.97 22.92 6.62
N VAL A 205 0.88 23.18 5.31
CA VAL A 205 1.22 22.15 4.31
C VAL A 205 2.67 21.69 4.48
N SER A 206 3.63 22.60 4.66
CA SER A 206 5.03 22.23 4.94
C SER A 206 5.19 21.38 6.21
N GLN A 207 4.35 21.59 7.23
CA GLN A 207 4.42 20.89 8.50
C GLN A 207 3.83 19.47 8.43
N TYR A 208 2.74 19.28 7.67
CA TYR A 208 1.97 18.02 7.66
C TYR A 208 2.09 17.22 6.36
N LEU A 209 2.41 17.88 5.24
CA LEU A 209 2.50 17.33 3.89
C LEU A 209 3.74 17.90 3.16
N PRO A 210 4.97 17.58 3.63
CA PRO A 210 6.19 18.21 3.13
C PRO A 210 6.46 17.92 1.65
N LEU A 211 6.10 16.74 1.14
CA LEU A 211 6.28 16.39 -0.28
C LEU A 211 5.37 17.25 -1.17
N GLU A 212 4.11 17.39 -0.79
CA GLU A 212 3.14 18.23 -1.49
C GLU A 212 3.52 19.71 -1.40
N TYR A 213 4.05 20.16 -0.26
CA TYR A 213 4.56 21.52 -0.11
C TYR A 213 5.67 21.84 -1.12
N GLU A 214 6.68 20.97 -1.24
CA GLU A 214 7.76 21.17 -2.22
C GLU A 214 7.22 21.22 -3.66
N ALA A 215 6.28 20.33 -4.00
CA ALA A 215 5.63 20.33 -5.32
C ALA A 215 4.80 21.61 -5.58
N ILE A 216 4.11 22.13 -4.57
CA ILE A 216 3.37 23.41 -4.67
C ILE A 216 4.33 24.58 -4.85
N ARG A 217 5.43 24.61 -4.09
CA ARG A 217 6.47 25.64 -4.20
C ARG A 217 7.18 25.63 -5.55
N ALA A 218 7.32 24.45 -6.15
CA ALA A 218 7.85 24.27 -7.51
C ALA A 218 6.83 24.59 -8.62
N GLY A 219 5.56 24.82 -8.28
CA GLY A 219 4.50 25.10 -9.25
C GLY A 219 4.01 23.87 -10.03
N THR A 220 4.34 22.65 -9.58
CA THR A 220 3.95 21.39 -10.21
C THR A 220 2.69 20.76 -9.60
N LEU A 221 2.14 21.39 -8.55
CA LEU A 221 0.94 20.95 -7.83
C LEU A 221 0.14 22.18 -7.36
N HIS A 222 -1.18 22.20 -7.50
CA HIS A 222 -1.99 23.22 -6.83
C HIS A 222 -2.28 22.80 -5.39
N ALA A 223 -2.41 23.79 -4.49
CA ALA A 223 -2.76 23.58 -3.08
C ALA A 223 -4.25 23.19 -2.89
N SER A 224 -4.77 22.29 -3.71
CA SER A 224 -6.10 21.69 -3.59
C SER A 224 -6.03 20.42 -2.75
N PRO A 225 -6.96 20.19 -1.80
CA PRO A 225 -7.00 18.96 -0.99
C PRO A 225 -6.98 17.68 -1.83
N SER A 226 -7.82 17.60 -2.86
CA SER A 226 -7.93 16.44 -3.73
C SER A 226 -6.71 16.25 -4.64
N GLU A 227 -5.97 17.31 -4.96
CA GLU A 227 -4.70 17.20 -5.68
C GLU A 227 -3.58 16.72 -4.77
N MET A 228 -3.50 17.23 -3.54
CA MET A 228 -2.54 16.79 -2.54
C MET A 228 -2.72 15.30 -2.19
N ILE A 229 -3.95 14.83 -1.97
CA ILE A 229 -4.22 13.40 -1.75
C ILE A 229 -3.75 12.55 -2.93
N ARG A 230 -4.08 12.96 -4.17
CA ARG A 230 -3.64 12.24 -5.37
C ARG A 230 -2.12 12.27 -5.55
N HIS A 231 -1.46 13.38 -5.21
CA HIS A 231 -0.01 13.50 -5.25
C HIS A 231 0.65 12.52 -4.28
N HIS A 232 0.14 12.43 -3.04
CA HIS A 232 0.65 11.52 -2.02
C HIS A 232 0.57 10.05 -2.46
N ILE A 233 -0.57 9.63 -3.02
CA ILE A 233 -0.75 8.27 -3.58
C ILE A 233 0.18 8.05 -4.80
N ARG A 234 0.33 9.06 -5.66
CA ARG A 234 1.21 8.99 -6.83
C ARG A 234 2.68 8.86 -6.45
N ALA A 235 3.11 9.38 -5.31
CA ALA A 235 4.48 9.16 -4.82
C ALA A 235 4.76 7.67 -4.61
N VAL A 236 3.79 6.90 -4.12
CA VAL A 236 3.89 5.43 -4.04
C VAL A 236 3.99 4.83 -5.44
N LEU A 237 3.05 5.16 -6.33
CA LEU A 237 3.03 4.62 -7.69
C LEU A 237 4.31 4.93 -8.48
N HIS A 238 4.91 6.10 -8.26
CA HIS A 238 6.15 6.52 -8.91
C HIS A 238 7.32 5.60 -8.58
N LYS A 239 7.39 5.07 -7.34
CA LYS A 239 8.42 4.09 -6.96
C LYS A 239 8.30 2.80 -7.77
N TYR A 240 7.08 2.30 -7.95
CA TYR A 240 6.79 1.10 -8.73
C TYR A 240 7.03 1.31 -10.22
N ALA A 241 6.54 2.42 -10.78
CA ALA A 241 6.75 2.76 -12.18
C ALA A 241 8.23 2.88 -12.52
N THR A 242 9.01 3.56 -11.67
CA THR A 242 10.46 3.70 -11.83
C THR A 242 11.17 2.34 -11.76
N ALA A 243 10.76 1.46 -10.85
CA ALA A 243 11.30 0.10 -10.75
C ALA A 243 11.01 -0.73 -12.02
N CYS A 244 9.84 -0.53 -12.63
CA CYS A 244 9.42 -1.18 -13.87
C CYS A 244 9.96 -0.51 -15.15
N GLY A 245 10.82 0.51 -15.03
CA GLY A 245 11.49 1.15 -16.17
C GLY A 245 10.72 2.29 -16.83
N GLU A 246 9.61 2.75 -16.24
CA GLU A 246 8.94 3.98 -16.68
C GLU A 246 9.60 5.21 -16.04
N THR A 247 9.63 6.32 -16.78
CA THR A 247 9.92 7.64 -16.24
C THR A 247 8.60 8.42 -16.25
N LEU A 248 7.98 8.58 -15.08
CA LEU A 248 6.72 9.33 -14.90
C LEU A 248 6.98 10.81 -14.63
#